data_AF-A0A8J4W0F0-F1
#
_entry.id   AF-A0A8J4W0F0-F1
#
_cell.length_a   1.000
_cell.length_b   1.000
_cell.length_c   1.000
_cell.angle_alpha   90.00
_cell.angle_beta   90.00
_cell.angle_gamma   90.00
#
_symmetry.space_group_name_H-M   'P 1'
#
loop_
_entity.id
_entity.type
_entity.pdbx_description
1 polymer ?
#
loop_
_entity_poly.entity_id
_entity_poly.type
_entity_poly.pdbx_seq_one_letter_code
_entity_poly.pdbx_strand_id
1 'polypeptide(L)'
;MKIHGQSEFDVFANPVVSTDKESVLYNGYATFVEEDTQFKYVLLDGAFYVVESPVKDSSKQTVRCLSAAMPFDSILPALNEATRIPSVSLGGETIECSSGDLFKASFGGASFALCASGGDGFTAFSSDMIIDVEYLDKPVSVSKPQFSDKSVSCSTVETATSVTSTTLALLTGGIIPASTSRNLKIAEHMTMEASTCECKSTPRPCIFFHGIGNKKEKAELQDKPCARMGSIDDHAPCCSTVKYAWLNTMDYGWNSDYLQQKFCDHALSMSDSSDQDSTTIGDTII
;
A
#
# COMPACT_ATOMS: atom_id res chain seq x y z
N MET A 1 -6.99 4.27 -0.36
CA MET A 1 -5.62 4.01 -0.87
C MET A 1 -5.68 3.81 -2.38
N LYS A 2 -4.69 4.29 -3.16
CA LYS A 2 -4.54 3.98 -4.59
C LYS A 2 -3.14 3.44 -4.86
N ILE A 3 -3.01 2.39 -5.66
CA ILE A 3 -1.72 1.89 -6.16
C ILE A 3 -1.70 2.10 -7.66
N HIS A 4 -0.70 2.83 -8.18
CA HIS A 4 -0.67 3.24 -9.61
C HIS A 4 -1.98 3.91 -10.07
N GLY A 5 -2.59 4.72 -9.19
CA GLY A 5 -3.87 5.39 -9.45
C GLY A 5 -5.12 4.50 -9.36
N GLN A 6 -4.97 3.20 -9.12
CA GLN A 6 -6.08 2.25 -9.03
C GLN A 6 -6.52 2.08 -7.57
N SER A 7 -7.83 2.22 -7.33
CA SER A 7 -8.46 2.01 -6.01
C SER A 7 -8.96 0.59 -5.80
N GLU A 8 -9.03 -0.20 -6.87
CA GLU A 8 -9.46 -1.60 -6.89
C GLU A 8 -8.48 -2.35 -7.78
N PHE A 9 -7.95 -3.47 -7.29
CA PHE A 9 -6.95 -4.26 -7.99
C PHE A 9 -6.87 -5.68 -7.40
N ASP A 10 -6.45 -6.63 -8.23
CA ASP A 10 -6.29 -8.01 -7.85
C ASP A 10 -4.83 -8.33 -7.50
N VAL A 11 -4.65 -9.18 -6.49
CA VAL A 11 -3.37 -9.78 -6.13
C VAL A 11 -3.52 -11.29 -6.17
N PHE A 12 -2.71 -11.96 -6.98
CA PHE A 12 -2.70 -13.41 -7.04
C PHE A 12 -1.57 -13.96 -6.18
N ALA A 13 -1.89 -14.87 -5.28
CA ALA A 13 -0.93 -15.45 -4.34
C ALA A 13 -1.13 -16.97 -4.21
N ASN A 14 -0.01 -17.69 -4.18
CA ASN A 14 0.07 -19.11 -3.91
C ASN A 14 0.79 -19.31 -2.56
N PRO A 15 0.12 -19.87 -1.54
CA PRO A 15 0.78 -20.23 -0.30
C PRO A 15 1.67 -21.47 -0.52
N VAL A 16 2.99 -21.31 -0.41
CA VAL A 16 3.95 -22.41 -0.38
C VAL A 16 4.09 -22.86 1.07
N VAL A 17 3.31 -23.87 1.43
CA VAL A 17 3.28 -24.45 2.79
C VAL A 17 4.45 -25.42 2.97
N SER A 18 5.18 -25.30 4.08
CA SER A 18 6.23 -26.24 4.43
C SER A 18 5.69 -27.66 4.67
N THR A 19 6.56 -28.67 4.56
CA THR A 19 6.17 -30.09 4.70
C THR A 19 5.54 -30.42 6.06
N ASP A 20 6.01 -29.77 7.13
CA ASP A 20 5.48 -29.87 8.49
C ASP A 20 4.21 -29.03 8.72
N LYS A 21 3.81 -28.20 7.74
CA LYS A 21 2.68 -27.27 7.80
C LYS A 21 2.81 -26.19 8.87
N GLU A 22 4.03 -25.91 9.33
CA GLU A 22 4.28 -24.92 10.37
C GLU A 22 4.65 -23.55 9.81
N SER A 23 4.99 -23.45 8.52
CA SER A 23 5.40 -22.19 7.90
C SER A 23 4.88 -22.03 6.47
N VAL A 24 4.73 -20.78 6.05
CA VAL A 24 4.26 -20.41 4.71
C VAL A 24 5.18 -19.36 4.12
N LEU A 25 5.51 -19.52 2.83
CA LEU A 25 6.10 -18.49 1.98
C LEU A 25 5.15 -18.22 0.82
N TYR A 26 4.97 -16.96 0.43
CA TYR A 26 4.12 -16.64 -0.72
C TYR A 26 4.90 -16.50 -2.00
N ASN A 27 4.34 -17.09 -3.06
CA ASN A 27 4.67 -16.77 -4.44
C ASN A 27 3.47 -16.08 -5.07
N GLY A 28 3.66 -14.96 -5.75
CA GLY A 28 2.52 -14.19 -6.25
C GLY A 28 2.90 -13.07 -7.19
N TYR A 29 1.88 -12.42 -7.74
CA TYR A 29 2.06 -11.23 -8.54
C TYR A 29 0.83 -10.31 -8.49
N ALA A 30 1.08 -9.04 -8.75
CA ALA A 30 0.06 -8.03 -9.00
C ALA A 30 0.47 -7.22 -10.23
N THR A 31 -0.50 -6.79 -11.02
CA THR A 31 -0.25 -6.03 -12.24
C THR A 31 -1.04 -4.74 -12.20
N PHE A 32 -0.37 -3.63 -12.48
CA PHE A 32 -0.94 -2.31 -12.53
C PHE A 32 -0.62 -1.66 -13.87
N VAL A 33 -1.47 -0.72 -14.27
CA VAL A 33 -1.28 0.10 -15.47
C VAL A 33 -1.39 1.56 -15.06
N GLU A 34 -0.37 2.32 -15.40
CA GLU A 34 -0.29 3.76 -15.21
C GLU A 34 0.08 4.39 -16.55
N GLU A 35 -0.84 5.20 -17.10
CA GLU A 35 -0.74 5.75 -18.45
C GLU A 35 -0.51 4.66 -19.53
N ASP A 36 0.61 4.72 -20.25
CA ASP A 36 1.00 3.74 -21.29
C ASP A 36 2.01 2.68 -20.76
N THR A 37 2.23 2.60 -19.44
CA THR A 37 3.18 1.67 -18.81
C THR A 37 2.48 0.66 -17.91
N GLN A 38 2.82 -0.62 -18.07
CA GLN A 38 2.43 -1.70 -17.19
C GLN A 38 3.55 -1.99 -16.18
N PHE A 39 3.16 -2.08 -14.91
CA PHE A 39 4.00 -2.47 -13.79
C PHE A 39 3.52 -3.82 -13.25
N LYS A 40 4.37 -4.84 -13.31
CA LYS A 40 4.10 -6.16 -12.73
C LYS A 40 5.06 -6.43 -11.57
N TYR A 41 4.50 -6.54 -10.37
CA TYR A 41 5.23 -6.92 -9.16
C TYR A 41 5.15 -8.43 -9.02
N VAL A 42 6.29 -9.09 -8.80
CA VAL A 42 6.37 -10.55 -8.67
C VAL A 42 7.18 -10.90 -7.44
N LEU A 43 6.60 -11.66 -6.52
CA LEU A 43 7.31 -12.31 -5.42
C LEU A 43 7.45 -13.79 -5.77
N LEU A 44 8.68 -14.29 -5.87
CA LEU A 44 8.94 -15.68 -6.20
C LEU A 44 10.14 -16.19 -5.41
N ASP A 45 9.91 -17.26 -4.63
CA ASP A 45 10.89 -17.93 -3.79
C ASP A 45 11.65 -16.95 -2.87
N GLY A 46 10.92 -15.98 -2.35
CA GLY A 46 11.43 -14.93 -1.46
C GLY A 46 12.15 -13.77 -2.16
N ALA A 47 12.35 -13.82 -3.48
CA ALA A 47 12.92 -12.72 -4.25
C ALA A 47 11.82 -11.83 -4.84
N PHE A 48 12.00 -10.51 -4.76
CA PHE A 48 11.00 -9.55 -5.20
C PHE A 48 11.45 -8.76 -6.44
N TYR A 49 10.59 -8.75 -7.46
CA TYR A 49 10.85 -8.19 -8.77
C TYR A 49 9.80 -7.15 -9.12
N VAL A 50 10.22 -6.11 -9.84
CA VAL A 50 9.31 -5.25 -10.62
C VAL A 50 9.67 -5.36 -12.09
N VAL A 51 8.65 -5.57 -12.92
CA VAL A 51 8.75 -5.59 -14.37
C VAL A 51 7.99 -4.39 -14.91
N GLU A 52 8.70 -3.49 -15.59
CA GLU A 52 8.13 -2.34 -16.27
C GLU A 52 8.10 -2.64 -17.78
N SER A 53 6.96 -2.51 -18.43
CA SER A 53 6.85 -2.67 -19.88
C SER A 53 5.81 -1.73 -20.49
N PRO A 54 6.01 -1.23 -21.73
CA PRO A 54 4.97 -0.49 -22.44
C PRO A 54 3.75 -1.39 -22.68
N VAL A 55 2.55 -0.87 -22.44
CA VAL A 55 1.30 -1.63 -22.62
C VAL A 55 1.15 -2.16 -24.05
N LYS A 56 1.64 -1.40 -25.03
CA LYS A 56 1.55 -1.72 -26.47
C LYS A 56 2.68 -2.63 -26.97
N ASP A 57 3.71 -2.87 -26.15
CA ASP A 57 4.89 -3.65 -26.56
C ASP A 57 5.57 -4.29 -25.34
N SER A 58 5.01 -5.42 -24.87
CA SER A 58 5.55 -6.17 -23.75
C SER A 58 6.92 -6.83 -24.02
N SER A 59 7.40 -6.79 -25.27
CA SER A 59 8.75 -7.29 -25.60
C SER A 59 9.85 -6.40 -25.05
N LYS A 60 9.56 -5.12 -24.82
CA LYS A 60 10.46 -4.15 -24.21
C LYS A 60 10.19 -4.05 -22.72
N GLN A 61 10.66 -5.04 -21.97
CA GLN A 61 10.56 -5.02 -20.52
C GLN A 61 11.89 -4.63 -19.87
N THR A 62 11.81 -3.90 -18.75
CA THR A 62 12.92 -3.76 -17.81
C THR A 62 12.56 -4.47 -16.52
N VAL A 63 13.50 -5.23 -15.97
CA VAL A 63 13.32 -5.98 -14.73
C VAL A 63 14.28 -5.41 -13.69
N ARG A 64 13.77 -5.13 -12.49
CA ARG A 64 14.58 -4.67 -11.35
C ARG A 64 14.26 -5.49 -10.11
N CYS A 65 15.26 -5.62 -9.25
CA CYS A 65 15.10 -6.20 -7.92
C CYS A 65 14.58 -5.13 -6.96
N LEU A 66 13.67 -5.53 -6.09
CA LEU A 66 13.21 -4.71 -4.97
C LEU A 66 13.86 -5.22 -3.68
N SER A 67 14.43 -4.31 -2.90
CA SER A 67 15.19 -4.61 -1.68
C SER A 67 14.33 -4.78 -0.42
N ALA A 68 13.04 -4.46 -0.52
CA ALA A 68 12.04 -4.72 0.50
C ALA A 68 10.78 -5.22 -0.19
N ALA A 69 10.14 -6.24 0.35
CA ALA A 69 8.76 -6.50 -0.02
C ALA A 69 7.95 -5.24 0.33
N MET A 70 7.02 -4.88 -0.56
CA MET A 70 5.97 -3.92 -0.25
C MET A 70 5.27 -4.33 1.07
N PRO A 71 4.54 -3.44 1.77
CA PRO A 71 4.07 -3.63 3.16
C PRO A 71 3.25 -4.90 3.48
N PHE A 72 3.03 -5.78 2.50
CA PHE A 72 2.39 -7.09 2.59
C PHE A 72 3.20 -8.13 3.40
N ASP A 73 4.48 -7.89 3.67
CA ASP A 73 5.31 -8.72 4.58
C ASP A 73 4.66 -8.90 5.96
N SER A 74 3.91 -7.90 6.40
CA SER A 74 3.26 -7.87 7.70
C SER A 74 1.89 -8.58 7.75
N ILE A 75 1.37 -9.11 6.63
CA ILE A 75 0.07 -9.81 6.61
C ILE A 75 0.14 -11.12 7.40
N LEU A 76 1.17 -11.93 7.18
CA LEU A 76 1.32 -13.22 7.85
C LEU A 76 1.41 -13.06 9.38
N PRO A 77 2.25 -12.15 9.91
CA PRO A 77 2.21 -11.78 11.33
C PRO A 77 0.83 -11.32 11.82
N ALA A 78 0.14 -10.45 11.07
CA ALA A 78 -1.17 -9.94 11.47
C ALA A 78 -2.21 -11.05 11.61
N LEU A 79 -2.21 -12.03 10.69
CA LEU A 79 -3.11 -13.18 10.75
C LEU A 79 -2.75 -14.15 11.90
N ASN A 80 -1.47 -14.31 12.22
CA ASN A 80 -1.05 -15.09 13.39
C ASN A 80 -1.53 -14.51 14.72
N GLU A 81 -1.66 -13.19 14.79
CA GLU A 81 -2.16 -12.47 15.95
C GLU A 81 -3.68 -12.30 15.93
N ALA A 82 -4.36 -12.83 14.89
CA ALA A 82 -5.80 -12.69 14.76
C ALA A 82 -6.53 -13.36 15.93
N THR A 83 -7.45 -12.63 16.56
CA THR A 83 -8.22 -13.10 17.72
C THR A 83 -9.70 -13.10 17.42
N ARG A 84 -10.40 -14.16 17.84
CA ARG A 84 -11.86 -14.26 17.66
C ARG A 84 -12.58 -13.17 18.46
N ILE A 85 -13.58 -12.54 17.85
CA ILE A 85 -14.44 -11.53 18.48
C ILE A 85 -15.92 -11.89 18.28
N PRO A 86 -16.81 -11.45 19.18
CA PRO A 86 -18.23 -11.80 19.08
C PRO A 86 -18.97 -10.93 18.06
N SER A 87 -18.51 -9.71 17.81
CA SER A 87 -19.14 -8.75 16.90
C SER A 87 -18.22 -7.57 16.62
N VAL A 88 -18.49 -6.87 15.52
CA VAL A 88 -17.79 -5.65 15.12
C VAL A 88 -18.75 -4.61 14.56
N SER A 89 -18.45 -3.34 14.79
CA SER A 89 -19.08 -2.21 14.11
C SER A 89 -18.03 -1.35 13.39
N LEU A 90 -18.39 -0.82 12.22
CA LEU A 90 -17.59 0.10 11.43
C LEU A 90 -18.43 1.34 11.11
N GLY A 91 -17.97 2.52 11.51
CA GLY A 91 -18.72 3.77 11.29
C GLY A 91 -20.08 3.81 11.98
N GLY A 92 -20.25 3.05 13.07
CA GLY A 92 -21.52 2.89 13.77
C GLY A 92 -22.46 1.84 13.17
N GLU A 93 -22.12 1.23 12.03
CA GLU A 93 -22.89 0.14 11.44
C GLU A 93 -22.33 -1.22 11.87
N THR A 94 -23.20 -2.18 12.18
CA THR A 94 -22.77 -3.53 12.57
C THR A 94 -22.37 -4.32 11.32
N ILE A 95 -21.21 -4.97 11.36
CA ILE A 95 -20.78 -5.89 10.31
C ILE A 95 -21.33 -7.28 10.65
N GLU A 96 -22.24 -7.77 9.81
CA GLU A 96 -22.82 -9.10 9.95
C GLU A 96 -21.94 -10.14 9.25
N CYS A 97 -21.42 -11.09 10.02
CA CYS A 97 -20.67 -12.24 9.50
C CYS A 97 -21.55 -13.49 9.56
N SER A 98 -22.50 -13.59 8.61
CA SER A 98 -23.63 -14.55 8.64
C SER A 98 -23.25 -16.03 8.53
N SER A 99 -22.04 -16.34 8.09
CA SER A 99 -21.60 -17.71 7.78
C SER A 99 -20.25 -18.09 8.37
N GLY A 100 -19.61 -17.18 9.13
CA GLY A 100 -18.18 -17.26 9.33
C GLY A 100 -17.67 -17.07 10.76
N ASP A 101 -16.42 -17.48 10.94
CA ASP A 101 -15.66 -17.14 12.13
C ASP A 101 -15.20 -15.68 12.02
N LEU A 102 -15.53 -14.88 13.03
CA LEU A 102 -15.18 -13.46 13.08
C LEU A 102 -13.91 -13.24 13.91
N PHE A 103 -12.92 -12.58 13.30
CA PHE A 103 -11.66 -12.24 13.94
C PHE A 103 -11.38 -10.74 13.88
N LYS A 104 -10.56 -10.25 14.81
CA LYS A 104 -9.84 -8.99 14.66
C LYS A 104 -8.37 -9.25 14.40
N ALA A 105 -7.78 -8.45 13.54
CA ALA A 105 -6.34 -8.37 13.34
C ALA A 105 -5.92 -6.90 13.19
N SER A 106 -4.62 -6.64 13.26
CA SER A 106 -4.04 -5.32 13.00
C SER A 106 -2.90 -5.46 12.02
N PHE A 107 -2.91 -4.62 10.98
CA PHE A 107 -1.92 -4.63 9.91
C PHE A 107 -1.63 -3.20 9.47
N GLY A 108 -0.36 -2.81 9.34
CA GLY A 108 0.03 -1.47 8.90
C GLY A 108 -0.48 -0.33 9.79
N GLY A 109 -0.76 -0.60 11.07
CA GLY A 109 -1.35 0.37 12.00
C GLY A 109 -2.88 0.51 11.89
N ALA A 110 -3.51 -0.12 10.89
CA ALA A 110 -4.95 -0.19 10.76
C ALA A 110 -5.49 -1.47 11.43
N SER A 111 -6.70 -1.36 11.99
CA SER A 111 -7.43 -2.53 12.48
C SER A 111 -8.26 -3.14 11.35
N PHE A 112 -8.47 -4.44 11.41
CA PHE A 112 -9.28 -5.20 10.46
C PHE A 112 -10.19 -6.17 11.20
N ALA A 113 -11.42 -6.30 10.71
CA ALA A 113 -12.33 -7.37 11.08
C ALA A 113 -12.42 -8.38 9.94
N LEU A 114 -12.12 -9.64 10.21
CA LEU A 114 -12.07 -10.71 9.22
C LEU A 114 -13.28 -11.61 9.40
N CYS A 115 -14.14 -11.66 8.40
CA CYS A 115 -15.25 -12.59 8.31
C CYS A 115 -14.83 -13.78 7.45
N ALA A 116 -14.50 -14.90 8.08
CA ALA A 116 -13.98 -16.07 7.40
C ALA A 116 -15.06 -17.12 7.11
N SER A 117 -15.29 -17.42 5.83
CA SER A 117 -16.33 -18.33 5.35
C SER A 117 -15.78 -19.73 4.98
N GLY A 118 -14.68 -20.14 5.61
CA GLY A 118 -14.08 -21.45 5.37
C GLY A 118 -13.53 -21.58 3.95
N GLY A 119 -14.04 -22.55 3.17
CA GLY A 119 -13.58 -22.82 1.80
C GLY A 119 -13.98 -21.78 0.77
N ASP A 120 -14.91 -20.88 1.10
CA ASP A 120 -15.39 -19.82 0.20
C ASP A 120 -14.52 -18.55 0.28
N GLY A 121 -13.52 -18.52 1.16
CA GLY A 121 -12.68 -17.35 1.35
C GLY A 121 -12.91 -16.60 2.65
N PHE A 122 -12.49 -15.34 2.68
CA PHE A 122 -12.80 -14.41 3.76
C PHE A 122 -12.82 -12.97 3.26
N THR A 123 -13.58 -12.13 3.94
CA THR A 123 -13.53 -10.67 3.73
C THR A 123 -12.92 -10.01 4.95
N ALA A 124 -11.92 -9.15 4.74
CA ALA A 124 -11.36 -8.29 5.77
C ALA A 124 -11.88 -6.86 5.59
N PHE A 125 -12.60 -6.37 6.58
CA PHE A 125 -13.17 -5.04 6.64
C PHE A 125 -12.26 -4.11 7.42
N SER A 126 -11.99 -2.93 6.85
CA SER A 126 -11.35 -1.83 7.55
C SER A 126 -11.99 -0.49 7.19
N SER A 127 -11.66 0.55 7.94
CA SER A 127 -12.05 1.91 7.61
C SER A 127 -11.49 2.33 6.25
N ASP A 128 -10.30 1.88 5.90
CA ASP A 128 -9.54 2.43 4.78
C ASP A 128 -9.60 1.58 3.51
N MET A 129 -9.91 0.29 3.65
CA MET A 129 -10.02 -0.67 2.55
C MET A 129 -10.84 -1.90 2.95
N ILE A 130 -11.40 -2.57 1.95
CA ILE A 130 -12.00 -3.90 2.06
C ILE A 130 -11.13 -4.84 1.25
N ILE A 131 -10.84 -6.02 1.79
CA ILE A 131 -10.07 -7.07 1.11
C ILE A 131 -10.95 -8.29 1.02
N ASP A 132 -11.31 -8.68 -0.20
CA ASP A 132 -12.03 -9.92 -0.48
C ASP A 132 -11.02 -10.99 -0.93
N VAL A 133 -10.95 -12.09 -0.21
CA VAL A 133 -10.07 -13.22 -0.52
C VAL A 133 -10.91 -14.37 -1.02
N GLU A 134 -10.65 -14.80 -2.24
CA GLU A 134 -11.23 -15.98 -2.88
C GLU A 134 -10.15 -17.05 -3.07
N TYR A 135 -10.48 -18.31 -2.77
CA TYR A 135 -9.57 -19.43 -3.04
C TYR A 135 -9.85 -20.04 -4.41
N LEU A 136 -8.84 -20.04 -5.27
CA LEU A 136 -8.92 -20.63 -6.60
C LEU A 136 -8.69 -22.15 -6.55
N ASP A 137 -9.39 -22.89 -7.40
CA ASP A 137 -9.25 -24.36 -7.54
C ASP A 137 -7.82 -24.82 -7.87
N LYS A 138 -7.04 -23.95 -8.53
CA LYS A 138 -5.68 -24.25 -8.97
C LYS A 138 -4.75 -23.07 -8.67
N PRO A 139 -3.49 -23.35 -8.28
CA PRO A 139 -2.48 -22.31 -8.12
C PRO A 139 -2.27 -21.52 -9.42
N VAL A 140 -2.06 -20.22 -9.29
CA VAL A 140 -1.71 -19.38 -10.44
C VAL A 140 -0.28 -19.65 -10.90
N SER A 141 -0.01 -19.49 -12.19
CA SER A 141 1.36 -19.62 -12.70
C SER A 141 2.18 -18.36 -12.38
N VAL A 142 3.18 -18.49 -11.51
CA VAL A 142 4.14 -17.43 -11.19
C VAL A 142 5.48 -17.81 -11.81
N SER A 143 5.97 -17.00 -12.75
CA SER A 143 7.23 -17.27 -13.46
C SER A 143 8.29 -16.22 -13.13
N LYS A 144 9.55 -16.67 -13.06
CA LYS A 144 10.68 -15.79 -12.80
C LYS A 144 10.88 -14.81 -13.96
N PRO A 145 10.84 -13.49 -13.70
CA PRO A 145 11.11 -12.48 -14.72
C PRO A 145 12.51 -12.65 -15.32
N GLN A 146 12.64 -12.36 -16.62
CA GLN A 146 13.90 -12.50 -17.35
C GLN A 146 14.61 -11.15 -17.44
N PHE A 147 15.83 -11.07 -16.90
CA PHE A 147 16.69 -9.90 -17.06
C PHE A 147 17.28 -9.84 -18.47
N SER A 148 17.50 -8.63 -18.97
CA SER A 148 18.27 -8.41 -20.21
C SER A 148 19.70 -8.92 -20.05
N ASP A 149 20.29 -8.74 -18.86
CA ASP A 149 21.56 -9.36 -18.46
C ASP A 149 21.29 -10.63 -17.65
N LYS A 150 21.65 -11.79 -18.21
CA LYS A 150 21.43 -13.10 -17.59
C LYS A 150 22.31 -13.37 -16.36
N SER A 151 23.31 -12.53 -16.10
CA SER A 151 24.15 -12.64 -14.89
C SER A 151 23.47 -12.04 -13.65
N VAL A 152 22.45 -11.20 -13.85
CA VAL A 152 21.74 -10.53 -12.76
C VAL A 152 20.74 -11.49 -12.10
N SER A 153 20.76 -11.51 -10.77
CA SER A 153 19.77 -12.21 -9.97
C SER A 153 19.42 -11.35 -8.75
N CYS A 154 18.18 -11.51 -8.25
CA CYS A 154 17.75 -10.84 -7.03
C CYS A 154 18.05 -11.72 -5.82
N SER A 155 18.51 -11.09 -4.74
CA SER A 155 18.59 -11.72 -3.43
C SER A 155 17.19 -12.00 -2.88
N THR A 156 17.10 -13.00 -2.01
CA THR A 156 15.91 -13.24 -1.21
C THR A 156 15.74 -12.12 -0.19
N VAL A 157 14.57 -11.51 -0.17
CA VAL A 157 14.16 -10.47 0.79
C VAL A 157 13.08 -10.97 1.76
N GLU A 158 12.38 -12.05 1.39
CA GLU A 158 11.36 -12.71 2.19
C GLU A 158 11.77 -14.14 2.55
N THR A 159 11.32 -14.62 3.71
CA THR A 159 11.53 -15.99 4.18
C THR A 159 10.23 -16.61 4.67
N ALA A 160 10.18 -17.94 4.76
CA ALA A 160 8.99 -18.61 5.26
C ALA A 160 8.68 -18.16 6.69
N THR A 161 7.43 -17.76 6.92
CA THR A 161 6.95 -17.30 8.22
C THR A 161 6.21 -18.43 8.91
N SER A 162 6.54 -18.69 10.18
CA SER A 162 5.78 -19.66 10.98
C SER A 162 4.34 -19.21 11.15
N VAL A 163 3.38 -20.12 11.01
CA VAL A 163 1.95 -19.82 11.05
C VAL A 163 1.21 -20.62 12.13
N THR A 164 0.19 -20.00 12.71
CA THR A 164 -0.76 -20.74 13.56
C THR A 164 -1.67 -21.63 12.71
N SER A 165 -2.35 -22.60 13.34
CA SER A 165 -3.33 -23.44 12.63
C SER A 165 -4.52 -22.64 12.10
N THR A 166 -4.96 -21.60 12.81
CA THR A 166 -5.99 -20.65 12.35
C THR A 166 -5.50 -19.89 11.12
N THR A 167 -4.29 -19.34 11.18
CA THR A 167 -3.67 -18.65 10.04
C THR A 167 -3.59 -19.57 8.85
N LEU A 168 -3.01 -20.77 9.01
CA LEU A 168 -2.89 -21.73 7.92
C LEU A 168 -4.25 -22.03 7.26
N ALA A 169 -5.32 -22.19 8.04
CA ALA A 169 -6.67 -22.38 7.52
C ALA A 169 -7.15 -21.15 6.70
N LEU A 170 -6.94 -19.93 7.21
CA LEU A 170 -7.22 -18.67 6.50
C LEU A 170 -6.36 -18.44 5.26
N LEU A 171 -5.22 -19.12 5.12
CA LEU A 171 -4.37 -18.99 3.93
C LEU A 171 -4.68 -20.01 2.85
N THR A 172 -5.32 -21.12 3.22
CA THR A 172 -5.46 -22.31 2.37
C THR A 172 -6.90 -22.76 2.16
N GLY A 173 -7.89 -22.05 2.72
CA GLY A 173 -9.29 -22.47 2.72
C GLY A 173 -9.55 -23.71 3.57
N GLY A 174 -8.68 -23.98 4.54
CA GLY A 174 -8.81 -25.10 5.46
C GLY A 174 -9.94 -24.89 6.48
N ILE A 175 -10.27 -25.96 7.21
CA ILE A 175 -11.21 -25.87 8.33
C ILE A 175 -10.54 -25.09 9.47
N ILE A 176 -11.17 -24.00 9.87
CA ILE A 176 -10.70 -23.17 10.97
C ILE A 176 -10.89 -23.94 12.29
N PRO A 177 -9.84 -24.12 13.10
CA PRO A 177 -9.95 -24.83 14.37
C PRO A 177 -10.90 -24.13 15.34
N ALA A 178 -11.74 -24.92 16.02
CA ALA A 178 -12.51 -24.43 17.15
C ALA A 178 -11.57 -23.97 18.28
N SER A 179 -11.96 -22.92 19.00
CA SER A 179 -11.21 -22.46 20.16
C SER A 179 -11.21 -23.55 21.25
N THR A 180 -10.02 -24.09 21.56
CA THR A 180 -9.83 -25.08 22.63
C THR A 180 -9.40 -24.44 23.96
N SER A 181 -9.17 -23.13 23.97
CA SER A 181 -8.75 -22.39 25.17
C SER A 181 -9.94 -22.07 26.07
N ARG A 182 -9.79 -22.31 27.39
CA ARG A 182 -10.67 -21.68 28.38
C ARG A 182 -10.42 -20.17 28.34
N ASN A 183 -11.34 -19.43 27.73
CA ASN A 183 -11.24 -17.96 27.63
C ASN A 183 -11.35 -17.36 29.04
N LEU A 184 -10.20 -16.97 29.61
CA LEU A 184 -10.13 -16.32 30.92
C LEU A 184 -10.64 -14.87 30.91
N LYS A 185 -10.86 -14.31 29.71
CA LYS A 185 -11.45 -13.01 29.47
C LYS A 185 -12.57 -13.14 28.45
N ILE A 186 -13.64 -12.37 28.66
CA ILE A 186 -14.74 -12.26 27.71
C ILE A 186 -14.21 -11.59 26.44
N ALA A 187 -14.52 -12.17 25.27
CA ALA A 187 -14.19 -11.54 24.00
C ALA A 187 -15.05 -10.28 23.84
N GLU A 188 -14.41 -9.15 23.52
CA GLU A 188 -15.05 -7.83 23.48
C GLU A 188 -15.46 -7.46 22.06
N HIS A 189 -16.55 -6.70 21.95
CA HIS A 189 -16.96 -6.04 20.72
C HIS A 189 -15.84 -5.15 20.19
N MET A 190 -15.60 -5.21 18.89
CA MET A 190 -14.67 -4.31 18.20
C MET A 190 -15.44 -3.15 17.59
N THR A 191 -15.01 -1.92 17.87
CA THR A 191 -15.55 -0.72 17.21
C THR A 191 -14.46 -0.09 16.38
N MET A 192 -14.77 0.19 15.12
CA MET A 192 -13.92 0.87 14.18
C MET A 192 -14.63 2.13 13.71
N GLU A 193 -13.94 3.25 13.71
CA GLU A 193 -14.47 4.49 13.16
C GLU A 193 -14.41 4.44 11.63
N ALA A 194 -15.37 5.09 10.96
CA ALA A 194 -15.27 5.29 9.52
C ALA A 194 -14.06 6.18 9.20
N SER A 195 -13.44 5.97 8.03
CA SER A 195 -12.32 6.79 7.55
C SER A 195 -12.78 8.15 7.03
N THR A 196 -13.38 8.97 7.90
CA THR A 196 -13.65 10.38 7.57
C THR A 196 -12.39 11.19 7.87
N CYS A 197 -11.48 11.24 6.90
CA CYS A 197 -10.37 12.19 6.93
C CYS A 197 -10.91 13.59 6.59
N GLU A 198 -11.38 14.30 7.60
CA GLU A 198 -11.76 15.71 7.48
C GLU A 198 -10.63 16.60 8.00
N CYS A 199 -10.47 17.78 7.38
CA CYS A 199 -9.53 18.74 7.91
C CYS A 199 -10.02 19.31 9.23
N LYS A 200 -9.20 19.17 10.27
CA LYS A 200 -9.48 19.75 11.60
C LYS A 200 -9.16 21.24 11.71
N SER A 201 -8.68 21.85 10.63
CA SER A 201 -8.37 23.27 10.52
C SER A 201 -9.03 23.89 9.29
N THR A 202 -8.93 25.21 9.14
CA THR A 202 -9.27 25.87 7.87
C THR A 202 -8.37 25.31 6.76
N PRO A 203 -8.94 24.79 5.64
CA PRO A 203 -8.15 24.36 4.50
C PRO A 203 -7.31 25.51 3.92
N ARG A 204 -6.09 25.19 3.47
CA ARG A 204 -5.09 26.16 3.02
C ARG A 204 -4.48 25.73 1.68
N PRO A 205 -3.94 26.65 0.87
CA PRO A 205 -3.14 26.25 -0.29
C PRO A 205 -1.97 25.35 0.14
N CYS A 206 -1.77 24.28 -0.60
CA CYS A 206 -0.72 23.29 -0.34
C CYS A 206 0.24 23.23 -1.51
N ILE A 207 1.52 23.24 -1.19
CA ILE A 207 2.60 23.06 -2.15
C ILE A 207 3.41 21.84 -1.76
N PHE A 208 3.66 20.97 -2.72
CA PHE A 208 4.49 19.81 -2.52
C PHE A 208 5.78 19.91 -3.33
N PHE A 209 6.90 19.60 -2.66
CA PHE A 209 8.22 19.53 -3.26
C PHE A 209 8.65 18.07 -3.35
N HIS A 210 8.99 17.60 -4.57
CA HIS A 210 9.53 16.24 -4.74
C HIS A 210 10.91 16.12 -4.12
N GLY A 211 11.37 14.91 -3.84
CA GLY A 211 12.73 14.67 -3.34
C GLY A 211 13.81 14.74 -4.43
N ILE A 212 14.60 13.68 -4.55
CA ILE A 212 15.63 13.57 -5.59
C ILE A 212 15.06 12.92 -6.85
N GLY A 213 15.54 13.32 -8.03
CA GLY A 213 15.36 12.53 -9.25
C GLY A 213 14.62 13.21 -10.39
N ASN A 214 14.40 14.52 -10.33
CA ASN A 214 13.85 15.28 -11.46
C ASN A 214 14.91 16.20 -12.07
N LYS A 215 15.12 16.08 -13.39
CA LYS A 215 15.98 16.97 -14.17
C LYS A 215 15.20 18.06 -14.91
N LYS A 216 13.89 17.87 -15.09
CA LYS A 216 13.03 18.77 -15.86
C LYS A 216 12.38 19.79 -14.94
N GLU A 217 13.02 20.93 -14.76
CA GLU A 217 12.45 22.04 -14.00
C GLU A 217 11.29 22.71 -14.77
N LYS A 218 10.30 23.23 -14.04
CA LYS A 218 9.28 24.15 -14.55
C LYS A 218 9.30 25.44 -13.74
N ALA A 219 9.17 26.57 -14.44
CA ALA A 219 9.17 27.88 -13.80
C ALA A 219 7.89 28.15 -12.98
N GLU A 220 6.78 27.53 -13.37
CA GLU A 220 5.48 27.68 -12.71
C GLU A 220 5.15 26.43 -11.89
N LEU A 221 4.28 26.60 -10.90
CA LEU A 221 3.71 25.50 -10.15
C LEU A 221 2.79 24.65 -11.04
N GLN A 222 2.86 23.34 -10.87
CA GLN A 222 2.13 22.38 -11.68
C GLN A 222 0.91 21.86 -10.92
N ASP A 223 -0.17 21.56 -11.64
CA ASP A 223 -1.34 20.85 -11.10
C ASP A 223 -1.11 19.34 -10.97
N LYS A 224 -0.04 18.82 -11.60
CA LYS A 224 0.31 17.40 -11.57
C LYS A 224 1.71 17.18 -11.00
N PRO A 225 1.91 16.09 -10.25
CA PRO A 225 3.24 15.71 -9.77
C PRO A 225 4.17 15.38 -10.92
N CYS A 226 5.48 15.49 -10.68
CA CYS A 226 6.45 14.89 -11.58
C CYS A 226 6.39 13.37 -11.46
N ALA A 227 6.85 12.64 -12.50
CA ALA A 227 6.61 11.20 -12.69
C ALA A 227 6.97 10.26 -11.53
N ARG A 228 7.76 10.70 -10.53
CA ARG A 228 8.19 9.87 -9.39
C ARG A 228 7.50 10.19 -8.06
N MET A 229 6.71 11.26 -8.01
CA MET A 229 6.20 11.81 -6.75
C MET A 229 4.81 11.29 -6.37
N GLY A 230 4.04 10.77 -7.34
CA GLY A 230 2.64 10.38 -7.14
C GLY A 230 1.73 11.59 -6.87
N SER A 231 0.42 11.43 -7.07
CA SER A 231 -0.57 12.50 -6.76
C SER A 231 -1.15 12.29 -5.37
N ILE A 232 -1.36 13.40 -4.65
CA ILE A 232 -1.98 13.43 -3.32
C ILE A 232 -3.37 14.09 -3.32
N ASP A 233 -3.89 14.48 -4.50
CA ASP A 233 -5.02 15.39 -4.61
C ASP A 233 -6.27 14.90 -3.83
N ASP A 234 -6.59 13.61 -3.91
CA ASP A 234 -7.74 13.01 -3.21
C ASP A 234 -7.49 12.70 -1.72
N HIS A 235 -6.27 12.94 -1.21
CA HIS A 235 -5.83 12.50 0.12
C HIS A 235 -5.32 13.66 0.99
N ALA A 236 -5.58 14.90 0.59
CA ALA A 236 -5.14 16.09 1.30
C ALA A 236 -6.35 16.97 1.71
N PRO A 237 -7.19 16.52 2.66
CA PRO A 237 -8.44 17.20 3.01
C PRO A 237 -8.22 18.61 3.60
N CYS A 238 -7.01 18.90 4.09
CA CYS A 238 -6.61 20.23 4.56
C CYS A 238 -6.10 21.17 3.47
N CYS A 239 -6.08 20.72 2.22
CA CYS A 239 -5.64 21.52 1.10
C CYS A 239 -6.84 22.11 0.37
N SER A 240 -6.93 23.44 0.33
CA SER A 240 -7.91 24.13 -0.53
C SER A 240 -7.49 24.09 -2.01
N THR A 241 -6.19 23.95 -2.26
CA THR A 241 -5.60 23.78 -3.58
C THR A 241 -4.30 22.99 -3.41
N VAL A 242 -4.00 22.10 -4.35
CA VAL A 242 -2.76 21.32 -4.37
C VAL A 242 -1.93 21.74 -5.58
N LYS A 243 -0.66 22.06 -5.35
CA LYS A 243 0.32 22.39 -6.38
C LYS A 243 1.62 21.65 -6.16
N TYR A 244 2.34 21.40 -7.25
CA TYR A 244 3.62 20.68 -7.26
C TYR A 244 4.73 21.55 -7.83
N ALA A 245 5.84 21.68 -7.09
CA ALA A 245 7.03 22.39 -7.57
C ALA A 245 7.98 21.43 -8.29
N TRP A 246 8.13 21.58 -9.60
CA TRP A 246 9.04 20.76 -10.39
C TRP A 246 10.42 21.41 -10.42
N LEU A 247 11.27 21.05 -9.46
CA LEU A 247 12.65 21.53 -9.35
C LEU A 247 13.69 20.60 -10.02
N ASN A 248 14.83 21.14 -10.47
CA ASN A 248 15.97 20.33 -10.91
C ASN A 248 16.82 19.86 -9.72
N THR A 249 16.44 18.71 -9.14
CA THR A 249 17.14 18.10 -7.99
C THR A 249 18.21 17.08 -8.41
N MET A 250 18.50 16.99 -9.71
CA MET A 250 19.57 16.15 -10.25
C MET A 250 20.87 16.90 -10.43
N ASP A 251 20.81 18.13 -10.95
CA ASP A 251 21.99 18.95 -11.20
C ASP A 251 22.29 19.90 -10.01
N TYR A 252 21.32 20.14 -9.12
CA TYR A 252 21.46 20.98 -7.92
C TYR A 252 21.01 20.24 -6.66
N GLY A 253 21.80 20.36 -5.59
CA GLY A 253 21.46 19.81 -4.28
C GLY A 253 20.52 20.72 -3.48
N TRP A 254 19.76 20.15 -2.54
CA TRP A 254 18.84 20.91 -1.68
C TRP A 254 19.53 22.00 -0.85
N ASN A 255 20.82 21.87 -0.59
CA ASN A 255 21.63 22.89 0.10
C ASN A 255 22.19 23.98 -0.84
N SER A 256 21.86 23.97 -2.13
CA SER A 256 22.30 25.01 -3.06
C SER A 256 21.45 26.26 -2.95
N ASP A 257 22.08 27.43 -3.05
CA ASP A 257 21.38 28.73 -3.04
C ASP A 257 20.32 28.80 -4.13
N TYR A 258 20.58 28.17 -5.28
CA TYR A 258 19.64 28.07 -6.39
C TYR A 258 18.32 27.38 -6.01
N LEU A 259 18.39 26.17 -5.43
CA LEU A 259 17.18 25.45 -5.04
C LEU A 259 16.51 26.05 -3.81
N GLN A 260 17.29 26.57 -2.86
CA GLN A 260 16.75 27.28 -1.70
C GLN A 260 15.94 28.51 -2.12
N GLN A 261 16.46 29.31 -3.07
CA GLN A 261 15.71 30.44 -3.61
C GLN A 261 14.42 30.00 -4.31
N LYS A 262 14.48 28.97 -5.16
CA LYS A 262 13.29 28.44 -5.84
C LYS A 262 12.24 27.92 -4.87
N PHE A 263 12.67 27.23 -3.82
CA PHE A 263 11.78 26.77 -2.76
C PHE A 263 11.03 27.95 -2.13
N CYS A 264 11.77 28.99 -1.72
CA CYS A 264 11.19 30.19 -1.12
C CYS A 264 10.23 30.92 -2.09
N ASP A 265 10.65 31.16 -3.33
CA ASP A 265 9.83 31.85 -4.33
C ASP A 265 8.50 31.13 -4.56
N HIS A 266 8.55 29.80 -4.71
CA HIS A 266 7.36 29.00 -4.90
C HIS A 266 6.47 28.97 -3.66
N ALA A 267 7.04 28.80 -2.47
CA ALA A 267 6.27 28.78 -1.22
C ALA A 267 5.58 30.14 -0.96
N LEU A 268 6.27 31.26 -1.21
CA LEU A 268 5.70 32.60 -1.11
C LEU A 268 4.57 32.81 -2.12
N SER A 269 4.66 32.24 -3.32
CA SER A 269 3.65 32.40 -4.38
C SER A 269 2.33 31.67 -4.13
N MET A 270 2.25 30.80 -3.12
CA MET A 270 1.08 29.93 -2.90
C MET A 270 -0.14 30.62 -2.32
N SER A 271 0.05 31.72 -1.58
CA SER A 271 -1.02 32.41 -0.88
C SER A 271 -0.86 33.91 -1.00
N ASP A 272 -1.96 34.61 -1.27
CA ASP A 272 -2.02 36.08 -1.27
C ASP A 272 -1.74 36.68 0.11
N SER A 273 -1.80 35.87 1.18
CA SER A 273 -1.44 36.27 2.54
C SER A 273 0.07 36.26 2.80
N SER A 274 0.87 35.75 1.86
CA SER A 274 2.34 35.79 1.97
C SER A 274 2.87 37.20 1.74
N ASP A 275 3.97 37.52 2.41
CA ASP A 275 4.64 38.82 2.30
C ASP A 275 6.02 38.63 1.68
N GLN A 276 6.18 39.16 0.47
CA GLN A 276 7.43 39.08 -0.30
C GLN A 276 8.53 39.96 0.29
N ASP A 277 8.19 41.11 0.88
CA ASP A 277 9.16 42.06 1.42
C ASP A 277 9.80 41.52 2.70
N SER A 278 8.98 40.92 3.57
CA SER A 278 9.47 40.27 4.80
C SER A 278 9.87 38.81 4.62
N THR A 279 9.68 38.23 3.43
CA THR A 279 9.89 36.80 3.14
C THR A 279 9.10 35.86 4.05
N THR A 280 7.90 36.28 4.44
CA THR A 280 7.03 35.53 5.35
C THR A 280 6.01 34.73 4.53
N ILE A 281 6.01 33.41 4.67
CA ILE A 281 5.04 32.54 4.02
C ILE A 281 3.75 32.54 4.86
N GLY A 282 2.64 32.95 4.24
CA GLY A 282 1.33 33.03 4.88
C GLY A 282 0.42 31.89 4.45
N ASP A 283 -0.40 31.39 5.39
CA ASP A 283 -1.52 30.45 5.17
C ASP A 283 -1.26 29.32 4.17
N THR A 284 -0.02 28.81 4.11
CA THR A 284 0.39 27.76 3.17
C THR A 284 0.83 26.51 3.94
N ILE A 285 0.46 25.33 3.46
CA ILE A 285 1.00 24.05 3.93
C ILE A 285 2.09 23.63 2.94
N ILE A 286 3.27 23.31 3.46
CA ILE A 286 4.46 22.90 2.70
C ILE A 286 4.85 21.48 3.09
#